data_AF-A0A2Z4ZR41-F1
#
_entry.id   AF-A0A2Z4ZR41-F1
#
_cell.length_a   1.000
_cell.length_b   1.000
_cell.length_c   1.000
_cell.angle_alpha   90.00
_cell.angle_beta   90.00
_cell.angle_gamma   90.00
#
_symmetry.space_group_name_H-M   'P 1'
#
loop_
_entity.id
_entity.type
_entity.pdbx_description
1 polymer ?
#
loop_
_entity_poly.entity_id
_entity_poly.type
_entity_poly.pdbx_seq_one_letter_code
_entity_poly.pdbx_strand_id
1 'polypeptide(L)'
;MPRSKLLSKLLVALLAGAALWYMWMITSAKLEWGGDSPDQQQLGAVKDTRLRAMTQYCTGVTVTPQGTWLVARLEREAQALEPSAGVVNLDAVVYGKPAENEEPEALGTFSHLFSRAETETSFISRLDDQGQFQLVAHVSGAACLVASPDGTNMFLLTGLRRPETANTHEPDQTVVFRSDDQGQHWTWLTQGWFPEVDSLAWSLVPYFHGANEVWAVGKPDGVEDDGAEAQPTAVSTGVFYSADRGAHSSPVMAPESLLVPAEYAHGKRPDITEWGTSEGEHGEVHTDVLQLDTQTAFIWVSQRFWGSHPDGVSDNVAVNVTTRARLQAKAGQWQVVDVQRDDNLFVSKLIQNDAGKVMGLIDQGNHGQTVVAELDTAALTWTPMGDLPSVFSPLASQTQVRGSNFWMGQNTLLINTTSEHHPPRWLYWWSDANISANGVFYSKDWGRSWQRLAIGGYLGVLGFEPVQDRVFRANGNWYDSNDGRVYSYGLR
;
A
#
# COMPACT_ATOMS: atom_id res chain seq x y z
N MET A 1 -23.13 -46.81 -40.37
CA MET A 1 -23.16 -45.38 -39.98
C MET A 1 -23.78 -45.22 -38.58
N PRO A 2 -22.98 -45.23 -37.49
CA PRO A 2 -23.40 -44.46 -36.29
C PRO A 2 -22.25 -43.76 -35.52
N ARG A 3 -20.98 -44.17 -35.71
CA ARG A 3 -19.85 -43.68 -34.91
C ARG A 3 -19.44 -42.24 -35.22
N SER A 4 -19.48 -41.81 -36.49
CA SER A 4 -19.08 -40.44 -36.86
C SER A 4 -20.08 -39.39 -36.37
N LYS A 5 -21.39 -39.66 -36.44
CA LYS A 5 -22.42 -38.75 -35.91
C LYS A 5 -22.35 -38.63 -34.39
N LEU A 6 -22.01 -39.71 -33.68
CA LEU A 6 -21.80 -39.69 -32.23
C LEU A 6 -20.55 -38.87 -31.87
N LEU A 7 -19.43 -39.09 -32.57
CA LEU A 7 -18.19 -38.33 -32.40
C LEU A 7 -18.39 -36.84 -32.68
N SER A 8 -19.07 -36.48 -33.76
CA SER A 8 -19.39 -35.07 -34.07
C SER A 8 -20.29 -34.43 -33.02
N LYS A 9 -21.30 -35.14 -32.51
CA LYS A 9 -22.15 -34.64 -31.41
C LYS A 9 -21.37 -34.45 -30.12
N LEU A 10 -20.50 -35.39 -29.77
CA LEU A 10 -19.63 -35.30 -28.59
C LEU A 10 -18.65 -34.13 -28.72
N LEU A 11 -18.04 -33.93 -29.89
CA LEU A 11 -17.15 -32.80 -30.14
C LEU A 11 -17.87 -31.46 -30.01
N VAL A 12 -19.05 -31.32 -30.62
CA VAL A 12 -19.86 -30.09 -30.50
C VAL A 12 -20.27 -29.84 -29.05
N ALA A 13 -20.67 -30.88 -28.32
CA ALA A 13 -21.01 -30.78 -26.90
C ALA A 13 -19.79 -30.35 -26.05
N LEU A 14 -18.61 -30.89 -26.33
CA LEU A 14 -17.36 -30.48 -25.65
C LEU A 14 -16.99 -29.03 -25.95
N LEU A 15 -17.08 -28.59 -27.21
CA LEU A 15 -16.82 -27.20 -27.58
C LEU A 15 -17.82 -26.23 -26.94
N ALA A 16 -19.11 -26.58 -26.93
CA ALA A 16 -20.13 -25.79 -26.25
C ALA A 16 -19.89 -25.74 -24.73
N GLY A 17 -19.51 -26.87 -24.12
CA GLY A 17 -19.15 -26.94 -22.70
C GLY A 17 -17.93 -26.09 -22.36
N ALA A 18 -16.88 -26.16 -23.18
CA ALA A 18 -15.68 -25.34 -23.00
C ALA A 18 -15.98 -23.84 -23.16
N ALA A 19 -16.80 -23.45 -24.14
CA ALA A 19 -17.22 -22.07 -24.33
C ALA A 19 -18.05 -21.54 -23.15
N LEU A 20 -19.00 -22.32 -22.65
CA LEU A 20 -19.80 -21.96 -21.47
C LEU A 20 -18.96 -21.84 -20.21
N TRP A 21 -18.03 -22.78 -19.99
CA TRP A 21 -17.09 -22.73 -18.88
C TRP A 21 -16.19 -21.49 -18.95
N TYR A 22 -15.63 -21.20 -20.13
CA TYR A 22 -14.82 -20.01 -20.36
C TYR A 22 -15.60 -18.72 -20.08
N MET A 23 -16.82 -18.59 -20.63
CA MET A 23 -17.68 -17.44 -20.37
C MET A 23 -18.01 -17.30 -18.88
N TRP A 24 -18.28 -18.41 -18.19
CA TRP A 24 -18.51 -18.41 -16.75
C TRP A 24 -17.29 -17.91 -15.96
N MET A 25 -16.07 -18.35 -16.33
CA MET A 25 -14.83 -17.89 -15.69
C MET A 25 -14.64 -16.37 -15.88
N ILE A 26 -14.83 -15.86 -17.09
CA ILE A 26 -14.70 -14.42 -17.38
C ILE A 26 -15.77 -13.61 -16.64
N THR A 27 -17.04 -14.03 -16.69
CA THR A 27 -18.14 -13.32 -16.03
C THR A 27 -18.01 -13.35 -14.51
N SER A 28 -17.64 -14.50 -13.91
CA SER A 28 -17.45 -14.61 -12.46
C SER A 28 -16.25 -13.81 -11.96
N ALA A 29 -15.15 -13.76 -12.73
CA ALA A 29 -14.03 -12.88 -12.43
C ALA A 29 -14.46 -11.40 -12.49
N LYS A 30 -15.12 -10.98 -13.59
CA LYS A 30 -15.45 -9.57 -13.83
C LYS A 30 -16.54 -9.02 -12.92
N LEU A 31 -17.56 -9.82 -12.62
CA LEU A 31 -18.63 -9.44 -11.69
C LEU A 31 -18.28 -9.73 -10.22
N GLU A 32 -17.04 -10.16 -9.99
CA GLU A 32 -16.50 -10.50 -8.69
C GLU A 32 -17.33 -11.54 -7.92
N TRP A 33 -17.94 -12.48 -8.65
CA TRP A 33 -18.77 -13.54 -8.09
C TRP A 33 -17.94 -14.68 -7.49
N GLY A 34 -18.42 -15.21 -6.36
CA GLY A 34 -17.82 -16.32 -5.64
C GLY A 34 -16.88 -15.88 -4.52
N GLY A 35 -16.14 -16.86 -3.98
CA GLY A 35 -15.32 -16.69 -2.78
C GLY A 35 -16.07 -17.03 -1.49
N ASP A 36 -15.29 -17.18 -0.42
CA ASP A 36 -15.78 -17.58 0.89
C ASP A 36 -15.98 -16.36 1.81
N SER A 37 -16.88 -16.50 2.79
CA SER A 37 -17.11 -15.52 3.87
C SER A 37 -16.80 -16.16 5.24
N PRO A 38 -15.53 -16.53 5.49
CA PRO A 38 -15.18 -17.27 6.70
C PRO A 38 -15.44 -16.44 7.95
N ASP A 39 -16.04 -17.06 8.97
CA ASP A 39 -16.38 -16.46 10.26
C ASP A 39 -16.94 -15.03 10.17
N GLN A 40 -17.87 -14.80 9.23
CA GLN A 40 -18.42 -13.48 8.99
C GLN A 40 -19.13 -12.93 10.23
N GLN A 41 -18.75 -11.72 10.63
CA GLN A 41 -19.34 -10.98 11.73
C GLN A 41 -19.63 -9.54 11.31
N GLN A 42 -20.63 -8.91 11.93
CA GLN A 42 -20.80 -7.47 11.85
C GLN A 42 -19.92 -6.82 12.92
N LEU A 43 -19.02 -5.93 12.49
CA LEU A 43 -18.17 -5.15 13.38
C LEU A 43 -18.96 -3.98 13.98
N GLY A 44 -19.69 -3.26 13.15
CA GLY A 44 -20.45 -2.08 13.54
C GLY A 44 -21.23 -1.48 12.37
N ALA A 45 -21.86 -0.33 12.59
CA ALA A 45 -22.55 0.40 11.53
C ALA A 45 -22.35 1.91 11.66
N VAL A 46 -22.48 2.62 10.53
CA VAL A 46 -22.56 4.09 10.48
C VAL A 46 -24.01 4.52 10.29
N LYS A 47 -24.35 5.70 10.82
CA LYS A 47 -25.69 6.30 10.64
C LYS A 47 -25.94 6.75 9.19
N ASP A 48 -24.88 7.17 8.51
CA ASP A 48 -24.89 7.60 7.11
C ASP A 48 -23.81 6.82 6.36
N THR A 49 -24.17 6.19 5.24
CA THR A 49 -23.25 5.33 4.46
C THR A 49 -22.03 6.10 3.94
N ARG A 50 -22.13 7.42 3.78
CA ARG A 50 -21.00 8.29 3.40
C ARG A 50 -19.89 8.32 4.45
N LEU A 51 -20.20 8.04 5.72
CA LEU A 51 -19.22 7.94 6.82
C LEU A 51 -18.41 6.64 6.80
N ARG A 52 -18.66 5.76 5.84
CA ARG A 52 -17.79 4.60 5.51
C ARG A 52 -17.31 4.65 4.05
N ALA A 53 -17.33 5.84 3.43
CA ALA A 53 -16.90 6.03 2.05
C ALA A 53 -15.43 5.68 1.89
N MET A 54 -15.13 4.92 0.85
CA MET A 54 -13.79 4.41 0.56
C MET A 54 -13.23 5.10 -0.67
N THR A 55 -11.96 5.48 -0.58
CA THR A 55 -11.14 5.93 -1.70
C THR A 55 -9.82 5.14 -1.71
N GLN A 56 -8.98 5.32 -2.73
CA GLN A 56 -7.82 4.46 -2.96
C GLN A 56 -6.73 4.53 -1.85
N TYR A 57 -6.80 5.49 -0.92
CA TYR A 57 -5.79 5.69 0.13
C TYR A 57 -6.44 6.16 1.44
N CYS A 58 -5.83 5.76 2.57
CA CYS A 58 -6.09 6.34 3.89
C CYS A 58 -7.52 6.27 4.42
N THR A 59 -8.32 5.34 3.89
CA THR A 59 -9.67 5.07 4.39
C THR A 59 -9.75 3.66 4.98
N GLY A 60 -10.72 3.48 5.87
CA GLY A 60 -11.07 2.19 6.43
C GLY A 60 -10.80 2.05 7.93
N VAL A 61 -10.66 0.81 8.38
CA VAL A 61 -10.72 0.41 9.78
C VAL A 61 -9.33 0.22 10.37
N THR A 62 -9.05 0.89 11.48
CA THR A 62 -7.86 0.69 12.31
C THR A 62 -8.29 0.18 13.68
N VAL A 63 -7.78 -0.98 14.08
CA VAL A 63 -8.04 -1.57 15.41
C VAL A 63 -6.81 -1.40 16.29
N THR A 64 -7.02 -0.95 17.52
CA THR A 64 -6.01 -0.87 18.57
C THR A 64 -6.50 -1.58 19.83
N PRO A 65 -5.63 -1.87 20.80
CA PRO A 65 -6.06 -2.38 22.10
C PRO A 65 -7.06 -1.47 22.84
N GLN A 66 -7.16 -0.19 22.47
CA GLN A 66 -7.99 0.82 23.14
C GLN A 66 -9.26 1.18 22.38
N GLY A 67 -9.39 0.80 21.10
CA GLY A 67 -10.56 1.15 20.31
C GLY A 67 -10.50 0.67 18.87
N THR A 68 -11.65 0.74 18.21
CA THR A 68 -11.76 0.50 16.76
C THR A 68 -12.20 1.79 16.09
N TRP A 69 -11.47 2.16 15.05
CA TRP A 69 -11.59 3.43 14.36
C TRP A 69 -11.97 3.20 12.91
N LEU A 70 -12.67 4.17 12.32
CA LEU A 70 -13.04 4.18 10.92
C LEU A 70 -12.74 5.56 10.34
N VAL A 71 -11.95 5.60 9.28
CA VAL A 71 -11.69 6.81 8.49
C VAL A 71 -12.43 6.70 7.17
N ALA A 72 -13.23 7.71 6.84
CA ALA A 72 -13.87 7.84 5.54
C ALA A 72 -13.42 9.12 4.85
N ARG A 73 -13.41 9.13 3.52
CA ARG A 73 -13.06 10.28 2.70
C ARG A 73 -14.14 10.54 1.65
N LEU A 74 -14.52 11.80 1.50
CA LEU A 74 -15.48 12.26 0.51
C LEU A 74 -14.91 13.44 -0.28
N GLU A 75 -15.23 13.50 -1.56
CA GLU A 75 -14.91 14.59 -2.48
C GLU A 75 -16.22 15.35 -2.76
N ARG A 76 -16.29 16.68 -2.58
CA ARG A 76 -17.49 17.53 -2.84
C ARG A 76 -18.76 17.25 -2.00
N GLU A 77 -19.18 16.00 -1.80
CA GLU A 77 -20.41 15.66 -1.04
C GLU A 77 -20.27 15.79 0.48
N ALA A 78 -19.05 16.05 0.97
CA ALA A 78 -18.77 16.30 2.38
C ALA A 78 -19.61 17.46 2.95
N GLN A 79 -19.92 18.48 2.14
CA GLN A 79 -20.70 19.65 2.56
C GLN A 79 -22.14 19.29 2.99
N ALA A 80 -22.66 18.15 2.56
CA ALA A 80 -23.99 17.67 2.93
C ALA A 80 -24.01 16.83 4.21
N LEU A 81 -22.87 16.69 4.91
CA LEU A 81 -22.79 16.12 6.24
C LEU A 81 -22.58 17.25 7.24
N GLU A 82 -23.61 17.60 8.02
CA GLU A 82 -23.47 18.54 9.13
C GLU A 82 -23.01 17.78 10.39
N PRO A 83 -21.78 17.99 10.88
CA PRO A 83 -21.31 17.33 12.09
C PRO A 83 -22.09 17.83 13.31
N SER A 84 -22.39 16.93 14.24
CA SER A 84 -23.03 17.33 15.51
C SER A 84 -22.10 18.21 16.36
N ALA A 85 -22.65 18.99 17.31
CA ALA A 85 -21.90 19.94 18.13
C ALA A 85 -20.74 19.34 18.97
N GLY A 86 -20.68 18.01 19.12
CA GLY A 86 -19.59 17.30 19.82
C GLY A 86 -18.46 16.80 18.91
N VAL A 87 -18.53 17.01 17.60
CA VAL A 87 -17.50 16.59 16.65
C VAL A 87 -16.42 17.66 16.54
N VAL A 88 -15.16 17.27 16.67
CA VAL A 88 -14.02 18.18 16.57
C VAL A 88 -13.74 18.54 15.11
N ASN A 89 -13.74 19.84 14.79
CA ASN A 89 -13.23 20.35 13.53
C ASN A 89 -11.71 20.57 13.64
N LEU A 90 -10.91 19.73 13.01
CA LEU A 90 -9.46 19.75 13.13
C LEU A 90 -8.82 20.94 12.40
N ASP A 91 -9.47 21.49 11.38
CA ASP A 91 -9.04 22.75 10.75
C ASP A 91 -9.02 23.88 11.79
N ALA A 92 -10.01 23.94 12.67
CA ALA A 92 -10.08 24.94 13.73
C ALA A 92 -8.99 24.77 14.80
N VAL A 93 -8.46 23.56 15.00
CA VAL A 93 -7.33 23.30 15.90
C VAL A 93 -6.04 23.93 15.36
N VAL A 94 -5.90 24.04 14.03
CA VAL A 94 -4.72 24.61 13.35
C VAL A 94 -4.87 26.12 13.15
N TYR A 95 -6.00 26.54 12.59
CA TYR A 95 -6.22 27.93 12.14
C TYR A 95 -6.95 28.80 13.18
N GLY A 96 -7.44 28.22 14.28
CA GLY A 96 -8.25 28.92 15.28
C GLY A 96 -9.68 29.24 14.84
N LYS A 97 -10.03 28.95 13.58
CA LYS A 97 -11.37 29.07 13.00
C LYS A 97 -11.64 27.89 12.06
N PRO A 98 -12.90 27.47 11.85
CA PRO A 98 -13.26 26.54 10.79
C PRO A 98 -12.73 27.03 9.44
N ALA A 99 -12.35 26.11 8.54
CA ALA A 99 -12.03 26.47 7.17
C ALA A 99 -13.18 27.29 6.57
N GLU A 100 -12.87 28.51 6.12
CA GLU A 100 -13.80 29.28 5.31
C GLU A 100 -13.84 28.60 3.95
N ASN A 101 -15.05 28.32 3.44
CA ASN A 101 -15.23 27.95 2.04
C ASN A 101 -14.79 29.15 1.20
N GLU A 102 -13.51 29.25 0.89
CA GLU A 102 -13.05 30.16 -0.15
C GLU A 102 -13.74 29.71 -1.44
N GLU A 103 -14.77 30.46 -1.87
CA GLU A 103 -15.14 30.44 -3.28
C GLU A 103 -13.86 30.75 -4.04
N PRO A 104 -13.41 29.88 -4.95
CA PRO A 104 -12.15 30.11 -5.63
C PRO A 104 -12.23 31.45 -6.33
N GLU A 105 -11.40 32.41 -5.90
CA GLU A 105 -11.16 33.62 -6.67
C GLU A 105 -10.91 33.21 -8.12
N ALA A 106 -11.51 33.93 -9.06
CA ALA A 106 -11.44 33.65 -10.48
C ALA A 106 -9.99 33.76 -10.98
N LEU A 107 -9.21 32.71 -10.75
CA LEU A 107 -7.86 32.53 -11.26
C LEU A 107 -7.99 32.24 -12.75
N GLY A 108 -7.33 33.10 -13.54
CA GLY A 108 -7.56 33.34 -14.96
C GLY A 108 -7.58 32.12 -15.90
N THR A 109 -7.88 32.41 -17.16
CA THR A 109 -8.28 31.54 -18.30
C THR A 109 -7.44 30.28 -18.59
N PHE A 110 -6.39 29.99 -17.82
CA PHE A 110 -5.51 28.82 -17.94
C PHE A 110 -5.51 27.90 -16.71
N SER A 111 -6.25 28.24 -15.64
CA SER A 111 -6.37 27.42 -14.42
C SER A 111 -7.12 26.09 -14.64
N HIS A 112 -7.85 25.94 -15.74
CA HIS A 112 -8.55 24.70 -16.10
C HIS A 112 -7.63 23.54 -16.55
N LEU A 113 -6.35 23.82 -16.81
CA LEU A 113 -5.35 22.82 -17.22
C LEU A 113 -4.63 22.16 -16.03
N PHE A 114 -4.72 22.75 -14.84
CA PHE A 114 -4.30 22.12 -13.59
C PHE A 114 -5.55 21.67 -12.87
N SER A 115 -5.65 20.36 -12.61
CA SER A 115 -6.76 19.70 -11.93
C SER A 115 -7.31 20.58 -10.80
N ARG A 116 -8.59 20.96 -10.88
CA ARG A 116 -9.32 21.54 -9.73
C ARG A 116 -8.97 20.68 -8.52
N ALA A 117 -8.37 21.27 -7.48
CA ALA A 117 -8.29 20.60 -6.20
C ALA A 117 -9.74 20.38 -5.74
N GLU A 118 -10.26 19.18 -5.91
CA GLU A 118 -11.56 18.84 -5.37
C GLU A 118 -11.47 19.02 -3.87
N THR A 119 -12.43 19.73 -3.27
CA THR A 119 -12.46 19.91 -1.81
C THR A 119 -12.80 18.55 -1.18
N GLU A 120 -11.80 17.94 -0.59
CA GLU A 120 -11.92 16.65 0.08
C GLU A 120 -12.09 16.86 1.59
N THR A 121 -12.79 15.95 2.24
CA THR A 121 -12.88 15.94 3.71
C THR A 121 -12.79 14.52 4.21
N SER A 122 -11.97 14.32 5.24
CA SER A 122 -11.85 13.07 5.95
C SER A 122 -12.62 13.11 7.26
N PHE A 123 -13.34 12.03 7.55
CA PHE A 123 -14.20 11.85 8.71
C PHE A 123 -13.64 10.72 9.58
N ILE A 124 -13.44 11.00 10.87
CA ILE A 124 -12.81 10.08 11.82
C ILE A 124 -13.88 9.65 12.82
N SER A 125 -14.22 8.38 12.80
CA SER A 125 -15.25 7.79 13.65
C SER A 125 -14.67 6.72 14.57
N ARG A 126 -15.24 6.58 15.77
CA ARG A 126 -14.88 5.55 16.74
C ARG A 126 -16.07 4.62 16.99
N LEU A 127 -15.82 3.31 17.03
CA LEU A 127 -16.82 2.33 17.40
C LEU A 127 -17.17 2.46 18.89
N ASP A 128 -18.46 2.60 19.19
CA ASP A 128 -18.98 2.63 20.55
C ASP A 128 -19.46 1.25 21.03
N ASP A 129 -19.80 1.16 22.31
CA ASP A 129 -20.30 -0.06 22.96
C ASP A 129 -21.67 -0.53 22.42
N GLN A 130 -22.35 0.29 21.61
CA GLN A 130 -23.61 -0.04 20.95
C GLN A 130 -23.39 -0.58 19.53
N GLY A 131 -22.13 -0.72 19.10
CA GLY A 131 -21.76 -1.19 17.76
C GLY A 131 -22.01 -0.14 16.68
N GLN A 132 -21.97 1.15 17.03
CA GLN A 132 -22.07 2.26 16.09
C GLN A 132 -20.75 3.00 15.97
N PHE A 133 -20.33 3.29 14.75
CA PHE A 133 -19.24 4.24 14.51
C PHE A 133 -19.78 5.66 14.67
N GLN A 134 -19.42 6.29 15.79
CA GLN A 134 -19.75 7.70 16.06
C GLN A 134 -18.65 8.59 15.50
N LEU A 135 -19.04 9.60 14.73
CA LEU A 135 -18.12 10.61 14.24
C LEU A 135 -17.56 11.40 15.45
N VAL A 136 -16.24 11.50 15.54
CA VAL A 136 -15.57 12.23 16.63
C VAL A 136 -14.75 13.42 16.14
N ALA A 137 -14.23 13.36 14.91
CA ALA A 137 -13.49 14.46 14.30
C ALA A 137 -13.65 14.48 12.77
N HIS A 138 -13.41 15.63 12.15
CA HIS A 138 -13.27 15.77 10.71
C HIS A 138 -12.14 16.76 10.36
N VAL A 139 -11.57 16.61 9.17
CA VAL A 139 -10.50 17.48 8.66
C VAL A 139 -10.60 17.67 7.15
N SER A 140 -10.30 18.87 6.66
CA SER A 140 -10.18 19.10 5.22
C SER A 140 -8.94 18.39 4.64
N GLY A 141 -9.12 17.73 3.51
CA GLY A 141 -8.10 16.91 2.85
C GLY A 141 -8.13 15.43 3.25
N ALA A 142 -7.24 14.64 2.63
CA ALA A 142 -7.02 13.25 2.98
C ALA A 142 -6.42 13.11 4.39
N ALA A 143 -6.76 12.03 5.11
CA ALA A 143 -6.20 11.76 6.43
C ALA A 143 -6.00 10.26 6.63
N CYS A 144 -4.82 9.83 7.07
CA CYS A 144 -4.53 8.43 7.43
C CYS A 144 -4.37 8.33 8.93
N LEU A 145 -5.09 7.39 9.55
CA LEU A 145 -4.96 7.14 10.99
C LEU A 145 -3.90 6.07 11.24
N VAL A 146 -2.84 6.46 11.94
CA VAL A 146 -1.80 5.58 12.46
C VAL A 146 -1.92 5.53 13.98
N ALA A 147 -1.74 4.36 14.57
CA ALA A 147 -1.71 4.22 16.02
C ALA A 147 -0.46 3.45 16.47
N SER A 148 0.06 3.78 17.65
CA SER A 148 1.06 2.95 18.31
C SER A 148 0.49 1.54 18.56
N PRO A 149 1.31 0.47 18.60
CA PRO A 149 0.82 -0.89 18.79
C PRO A 149 0.04 -1.11 20.10
N ASP A 150 0.39 -0.38 21.17
CA ASP A 150 -0.35 -0.38 22.44
C ASP A 150 -1.64 0.46 22.41
N GLY A 151 -1.89 1.15 21.29
CA GLY A 151 -3.01 2.05 21.06
C GLY A 151 -2.95 3.36 21.84
N THR A 152 -1.92 3.65 22.62
CA THR A 152 -1.89 4.83 23.51
C THR A 152 -1.74 6.16 22.77
N ASN A 153 -1.03 6.19 21.64
CA ASN A 153 -0.91 7.37 20.80
C ASN A 153 -1.57 7.11 19.45
N MET A 154 -2.30 8.10 18.97
CA MET A 154 -2.84 8.13 17.62
C MET A 154 -2.29 9.33 16.89
N PHE A 155 -1.92 9.11 15.64
CA PHE A 155 -1.43 10.12 14.71
C PHE A 155 -2.40 10.18 13.53
N LEU A 156 -2.88 11.38 13.24
CA LEU A 156 -3.65 11.63 12.03
C LEU A 156 -2.76 12.39 11.06
N LEU A 157 -2.34 11.69 10.00
CA LEU A 157 -1.46 12.18 8.96
C LEU A 157 -2.31 12.79 7.86
N THR A 158 -2.24 14.10 7.65
CA THR A 158 -3.23 14.78 6.80
C THR A 158 -2.64 15.44 5.56
N GLY A 159 -3.46 15.68 4.55
CA GLY A 159 -3.18 16.59 3.44
C GLY A 159 -3.54 18.05 3.73
N LEU A 160 -3.91 18.39 4.97
CA LEU A 160 -4.22 19.75 5.37
C LEU A 160 -2.94 20.59 5.33
N ARG A 161 -2.99 21.72 4.63
CA ARG A 161 -1.86 22.64 4.54
C ARG A 161 -1.60 23.30 5.89
N ARG A 162 -0.37 23.74 6.11
CA ARG A 162 -0.02 24.53 7.29
C ARG A 162 -0.48 25.99 7.10
N PRO A 163 -0.64 26.77 8.19
CA PRO A 163 -0.76 28.22 8.10
C PRO A 163 0.53 28.84 7.57
N GLU A 164 0.44 29.81 6.65
CA GLU A 164 1.62 30.50 6.08
C GLU A 164 2.48 31.18 7.15
N THR A 165 1.86 31.63 8.25
CA THR A 165 2.53 32.27 9.38
C THR A 165 3.35 31.31 10.26
N ALA A 166 3.20 29.99 10.07
CA ALA A 166 3.93 28.97 10.81
C ALA A 166 5.31 28.65 10.20
N ASN A 167 5.61 29.15 9.00
CA ASN A 167 6.87 28.90 8.30
C ASN A 167 8.01 29.73 8.91
N THR A 168 8.68 29.17 9.92
CA THR A 168 9.85 29.82 10.51
C THR A 168 11.15 29.03 10.45
N HIS A 169 11.19 27.76 10.01
CA HIS A 169 12.35 27.00 9.46
C HIS A 169 11.86 25.62 8.94
N GLU A 170 12.60 24.98 8.03
CA GLU A 170 12.31 23.65 7.43
C GLU A 170 12.06 22.54 8.47
N PRO A 171 11.29 21.45 8.15
CA PRO A 171 10.64 21.14 6.87
C PRO A 171 9.13 21.49 6.79
N ASP A 172 8.65 21.76 5.57
CA ASP A 172 7.25 22.09 5.22
C ASP A 172 6.38 20.83 5.04
N GLN A 173 6.21 20.06 6.11
CA GLN A 173 5.30 18.91 6.11
C GLN A 173 3.86 19.33 6.38
N THR A 174 2.88 18.78 5.64
CA THR A 174 1.44 18.96 5.92
C THR A 174 1.09 18.56 7.35
N VAL A 175 -0.06 19.07 7.83
CA VAL A 175 -0.41 18.99 9.26
C VAL A 175 -0.50 17.55 9.74
N VAL A 176 0.15 17.28 10.89
CA VAL A 176 -0.01 16.06 11.67
C VAL A 176 -0.71 16.38 12.97
N PHE A 177 -1.77 15.64 13.29
CA PHE A 177 -2.38 15.70 14.61
C PHE A 177 -1.97 14.49 15.45
N ARG A 178 -1.80 14.70 16.75
CA ARG A 178 -1.59 13.67 17.75
C ARG A 178 -2.72 13.68 18.78
N SER A 179 -3.18 12.50 19.17
CA SER A 179 -4.08 12.30 20.29
C SER A 179 -3.54 11.24 21.23
N ASP A 180 -3.53 11.56 22.52
CA ASP A 180 -3.00 10.70 23.61
C ASP A 180 -4.12 10.13 24.49
N ASP A 181 -5.37 10.43 24.15
CA ASP A 181 -6.57 10.12 24.94
C ASP A 181 -7.69 9.52 24.11
N GLN A 182 -7.32 8.83 23.03
CA GLN A 182 -8.25 8.15 22.13
C GLN A 182 -9.25 9.11 21.48
N GLY A 183 -8.73 10.22 20.95
CA GLY A 183 -9.43 11.16 20.07
C GLY A 183 -10.32 12.16 20.78
N GLN A 184 -10.21 12.29 22.11
CA GLN A 184 -10.94 13.31 22.86
C GLN A 184 -10.30 14.68 22.66
N HIS A 185 -8.96 14.74 22.67
CA HIS A 185 -8.20 15.94 22.35
C HIS A 185 -7.19 15.65 21.24
N TRP A 186 -7.03 16.63 20.35
CA TRP A 186 -6.10 16.60 19.23
C TRP A 186 -5.16 17.77 19.34
N THR A 187 -3.86 17.50 19.21
CA THR A 187 -2.80 18.51 19.22
C THR A 187 -2.12 18.50 17.87
N TRP A 188 -1.95 19.67 17.26
CA TRP A 188 -1.14 19.81 16.06
C TRP A 188 0.35 19.70 16.41
N LEU A 189 1.08 18.78 15.76
CA LEU A 189 2.53 18.69 15.81
C LEU A 189 3.14 19.72 14.86
N THR A 190 3.54 20.87 15.41
CA THR A 190 4.05 22.00 14.61
C THR A 190 5.37 21.71 13.89
N GLN A 191 6.15 20.73 14.36
CA GLN A 191 7.37 20.26 13.70
C GLN A 191 7.10 19.11 12.71
N GLY A 192 5.86 18.63 12.61
CA GLY A 192 5.53 17.42 11.83
C GLY A 192 5.87 16.12 12.58
N TRP A 193 5.85 15.00 11.85
CA TRP A 193 6.23 13.66 12.31
C TRP A 193 7.05 13.00 11.19
N PHE A 194 8.34 12.78 11.42
CA PHE A 194 9.31 12.45 10.37
C PHE A 194 9.24 13.41 9.16
N PRO A 195 9.29 14.74 9.37
CA PRO A 195 9.09 15.75 8.33
C PRO A 195 10.18 15.73 7.24
N GLU A 196 11.33 15.12 7.51
CA GLU A 196 12.42 14.95 6.54
C GLU A 196 12.20 13.78 5.57
N VAL A 197 11.25 12.89 5.86
CA VAL A 197 10.93 11.74 5.00
C VAL A 197 10.03 12.13 3.85
N ASP A 198 8.96 12.89 4.15
CA ASP A 198 8.00 13.35 3.15
C ASP A 198 7.30 14.63 3.63
N SER A 199 7.10 15.57 2.70
CA SER A 199 6.35 16.80 2.94
C SER A 199 4.83 16.56 2.97
N LEU A 200 4.35 15.47 2.38
CA LEU A 200 2.96 15.03 2.53
C LEU A 200 2.88 14.05 3.69
N ALA A 201 2.39 14.47 4.85
CA ALA A 201 2.31 13.58 6.02
C ALA A 201 1.55 12.28 5.73
N TRP A 202 0.47 12.35 4.95
CA TRP A 202 -0.40 11.21 4.64
C TRP A 202 0.26 10.12 3.77
N SER A 203 1.40 10.39 3.12
CA SER A 203 2.16 9.37 2.37
C SER A 203 3.14 8.59 3.25
N LEU A 204 3.37 9.00 4.50
CA LEU A 204 4.24 8.27 5.42
C LEU A 204 3.69 6.87 5.71
N VAL A 205 4.55 5.86 5.64
CA VAL A 205 4.25 4.48 6.00
C VAL A 205 5.17 4.04 7.14
N PRO A 206 4.84 4.40 8.40
CA PRO A 206 5.69 4.08 9.53
C PRO A 206 5.66 2.58 9.85
N TYR A 207 6.80 2.04 10.26
CA TYR A 207 6.96 0.68 10.76
C TYR A 207 7.31 0.72 12.25
N PHE A 208 6.47 0.10 13.08
CA PHE A 208 6.70 0.00 14.52
C PHE A 208 7.43 -1.30 14.86
N HIS A 209 8.46 -1.20 15.70
CA HIS A 209 9.08 -2.34 16.35
C HIS A 209 8.82 -2.26 17.86
N GLY A 210 7.90 -3.08 18.37
CA GLY A 210 7.40 -2.93 19.74
C GLY A 210 6.61 -1.61 19.94
N ALA A 211 6.56 -1.12 21.18
CA ALA A 211 5.65 -0.02 21.54
C ALA A 211 6.19 1.39 21.26
N ASN A 212 7.51 1.55 21.14
CA ASN A 212 8.17 2.86 21.11
C ASN A 212 9.04 3.11 19.88
N GLU A 213 9.65 2.06 19.33
CA GLU A 213 10.57 2.20 18.22
C GLU A 213 9.78 2.33 16.92
N VAL A 214 10.05 3.38 16.17
CA VAL A 214 9.36 3.70 14.92
C VAL A 214 10.40 4.00 13.86
N TRP A 215 10.21 3.37 12.71
CA TRP A 215 10.96 3.63 11.50
C TRP A 215 10.07 4.32 10.49
N ALA A 216 10.64 5.27 9.76
CA ALA A 216 10.00 5.87 8.59
C ALA A 216 10.97 5.78 7.42
N VAL A 217 10.42 5.55 6.24
CA VAL A 217 11.20 5.26 5.04
C VAL A 217 10.80 6.25 3.95
N GLY A 218 11.79 6.97 3.45
CA GLY A 218 11.72 7.85 2.29
C GLY A 218 12.63 7.36 1.17
N LYS A 219 12.92 8.26 0.23
CA LYS A 219 13.83 7.98 -0.88
C LYS A 219 15.28 8.11 -0.41
N PRO A 220 16.16 7.12 -0.66
CA PRO A 220 17.59 7.25 -0.41
C PRO A 220 18.23 8.31 -1.31
N ASP A 221 19.32 8.92 -0.85
CA ASP A 221 20.08 9.87 -1.67
C ASP A 221 20.99 9.13 -2.66
N GLY A 222 21.03 9.65 -3.90
CA GLY A 222 22.07 9.33 -4.86
C GLY A 222 23.36 10.10 -4.54
N VAL A 223 24.49 9.66 -5.10
CA VAL A 223 25.68 10.51 -5.19
C VAL A 223 25.73 10.99 -6.63
N GLU A 224 25.36 12.24 -6.86
CA GLU A 224 25.58 12.90 -8.15
C GLU A 224 27.09 13.14 -8.30
N ASP A 225 27.67 12.69 -9.43
CA ASP A 225 29.06 12.98 -9.77
C ASP A 225 29.15 14.41 -10.32
N ASP A 226 28.75 15.38 -9.49
CA ASP A 226 28.91 16.80 -9.77
C ASP A 226 30.38 17.13 -9.62
N GLY A 227 31.11 16.92 -10.72
CA GLY A 227 32.55 17.03 -10.80
C GLY A 227 33.11 18.23 -10.03
N ALA A 228 33.91 17.91 -9.01
CA ALA A 228 34.76 18.78 -8.18
C ALA A 228 34.32 19.10 -6.74
N GLU A 229 33.20 18.57 -6.23
CA GLU A 229 32.95 18.60 -4.78
C GLU A 229 33.37 17.29 -4.10
N ALA A 230 33.90 17.40 -2.87
CA ALA A 230 34.34 16.24 -2.10
C ALA A 230 33.14 15.31 -1.87
N GLN A 231 33.27 14.02 -2.24
CA GLN A 231 32.23 13.03 -2.00
C GLN A 231 31.72 13.15 -0.55
N PRO A 232 30.39 13.16 -0.32
CA PRO A 232 29.83 13.27 1.01
C PRO A 232 30.45 12.22 1.92
N THR A 233 30.94 12.62 3.10
CA THR A 233 31.46 11.65 4.09
C THR A 233 30.38 10.69 4.63
N ALA A 234 29.11 11.00 4.35
CA ALA A 234 27.93 10.24 4.73
C ALA A 234 26.79 10.56 3.74
N VAL A 235 26.08 9.54 3.28
CA VAL A 235 24.95 9.63 2.35
C VAL A 235 23.68 9.18 3.08
N SER A 236 22.57 9.89 2.89
CA SER A 236 21.30 9.50 3.52
C SER A 236 20.82 8.17 2.94
N THR A 237 20.44 7.25 3.82
CA THR A 237 19.78 6.01 3.38
C THR A 237 18.28 6.21 3.09
N GLY A 238 17.75 7.41 3.33
CA GLY A 238 16.31 7.69 3.29
C GLY A 238 15.54 7.09 4.47
N VAL A 239 16.19 6.35 5.36
CA VAL A 239 15.56 5.70 6.52
C VAL A 239 15.80 6.52 7.79
N PHE A 240 14.73 6.75 8.54
CA PHE A 240 14.75 7.50 9.79
C PHE A 240 14.27 6.62 10.94
N TYR A 241 14.88 6.81 12.10
CA TYR A 241 14.59 6.06 13.31
C TYR A 241 14.19 6.99 14.46
N SER A 242 13.23 6.55 15.25
CA SER A 242 12.88 7.13 16.54
C SER A 242 12.72 6.04 17.60
N ALA A 243 13.29 6.26 18.78
CA ALA A 243 13.11 5.40 19.95
C ALA A 243 11.96 5.83 20.87
N ASP A 244 11.27 6.93 20.55
CA ASP A 244 10.31 7.60 21.41
C ASP A 244 9.01 7.99 20.67
N ARG A 245 8.53 7.07 19.82
CA ARG A 245 7.26 7.19 19.08
C ARG A 245 7.25 8.35 18.08
N GLY A 246 8.43 8.69 17.55
CA GLY A 246 8.65 9.77 16.60
C GLY A 246 8.61 11.17 17.22
N ALA A 247 8.81 11.30 18.54
CA ALA A 247 9.00 12.62 19.15
C ALA A 247 10.36 13.22 18.75
N HIS A 248 11.40 12.38 18.67
CA HIS A 248 12.68 12.71 18.08
C HIS A 248 13.05 11.64 17.04
N SER A 249 13.41 12.08 15.84
CA SER A 249 13.88 11.19 14.79
C SER A 249 15.30 11.54 14.37
N SER A 250 16.05 10.55 13.90
CA SER A 250 17.39 10.73 13.34
C SER A 250 17.53 9.92 12.05
N PRO A 251 18.15 10.48 11.00
CA PRO A 251 18.43 9.75 9.78
C PRO A 251 19.49 8.67 10.04
N VAL A 252 19.35 7.54 9.36
CA VAL A 252 20.40 6.55 9.23
C VAL A 252 21.27 6.92 8.04
N MET A 253 22.56 7.12 8.30
CA MET A 253 23.53 7.49 7.29
C MET A 253 24.41 6.30 6.90
N ALA A 254 24.76 6.21 5.61
CA ALA A 254 25.69 5.23 5.06
C ALA A 254 26.99 5.90 4.59
N PRO A 255 28.12 5.16 4.56
CA PRO A 255 29.37 5.69 4.00
C PRO A 255 29.34 5.84 2.46
N GLU A 256 28.38 5.20 1.78
CA GLU A 256 28.18 5.23 0.33
C GLU A 256 26.68 5.16 0.00
N SER A 257 26.29 5.53 -1.23
CA SER A 257 24.89 5.41 -1.66
C SER A 257 24.46 3.94 -1.72
N LEU A 258 23.24 3.68 -1.27
CA LEU A 258 22.61 2.37 -1.41
C LEU A 258 22.01 2.16 -2.80
N LEU A 259 21.92 3.21 -3.62
CA LEU A 259 21.42 3.16 -4.98
C LEU A 259 22.53 2.86 -5.97
N VAL A 260 22.17 2.25 -7.10
CA VAL A 260 22.98 2.17 -8.31
C VAL A 260 22.43 3.09 -9.39
N PRO A 261 23.28 3.67 -10.25
CA PRO A 261 22.85 4.48 -11.38
C PRO A 261 22.38 3.58 -12.55
N ALA A 262 21.62 4.13 -13.50
CA ALA A 262 21.13 3.39 -14.67
C ALA A 262 22.24 2.73 -15.50
N GLU A 263 23.44 3.34 -15.57
CA GLU A 263 24.63 2.79 -16.23
C GLU A 263 25.04 1.43 -15.67
N TYR A 264 24.77 1.19 -14.37
CA TYR A 264 24.99 -0.11 -13.76
C TYR A 264 24.13 -1.19 -14.43
N ALA A 265 22.83 -0.92 -14.61
CA ALA A 265 21.90 -1.81 -15.29
C ALA A 265 22.25 -1.98 -16.78
N HIS A 266 22.60 -0.88 -17.46
CA HIS A 266 23.02 -0.91 -18.87
C HIS A 266 24.26 -1.80 -19.07
N GLY A 267 25.24 -1.72 -18.17
CA GLY A 267 26.44 -2.54 -18.19
C GLY A 267 26.16 -4.04 -18.01
N LYS A 268 25.08 -4.41 -17.31
CA LYS A 268 24.66 -5.81 -17.12
C LYS A 268 23.95 -6.37 -18.35
N ARG A 269 23.26 -5.54 -19.13
CA ARG A 269 22.48 -5.92 -20.32
C ARG A 269 22.81 -5.03 -21.54
N PRO A 270 24.03 -5.16 -22.10
CA PRO A 270 24.43 -4.38 -23.28
C PRO A 270 23.67 -4.76 -24.55
N ASP A 271 22.93 -5.87 -24.53
CA ASP A 271 22.03 -6.32 -25.60
C ASP A 271 20.71 -5.54 -25.66
N ILE A 272 20.34 -4.83 -24.59
CA ILE A 272 19.17 -3.96 -24.56
C ILE A 272 19.56 -2.57 -25.06
N THR A 273 18.95 -2.14 -26.17
CA THR A 273 19.22 -0.83 -26.80
C THR A 273 18.23 0.26 -26.42
N GLU A 274 17.07 -0.12 -25.88
CA GLU A 274 16.00 0.80 -25.49
C GLU A 274 15.63 0.55 -24.02
N TRP A 275 15.83 1.57 -23.20
CA TRP A 275 15.55 1.53 -21.77
C TRP A 275 14.38 2.44 -21.44
N GLY A 276 13.53 2.01 -20.51
CA GLY A 276 12.47 2.82 -19.96
C GLY A 276 13.04 3.93 -19.09
N THR A 277 12.62 5.17 -19.33
CA THR A 277 13.14 6.36 -18.63
C THR A 277 12.11 7.01 -17.70
N SER A 278 10.91 6.44 -17.57
CA SER A 278 9.82 7.04 -16.77
C SER A 278 10.16 7.22 -15.30
N GLU A 279 10.98 6.32 -14.75
CA GLU A 279 11.39 6.32 -13.35
C GLU A 279 12.72 7.06 -13.09
N GLY A 280 13.26 7.74 -14.10
CA GLY A 280 14.52 8.49 -14.00
C GLY A 280 15.78 7.61 -13.87
N GLU A 281 16.86 8.20 -13.35
CA GLU A 281 18.21 7.62 -13.34
C GLU A 281 18.41 6.45 -12.36
N HIS A 282 17.47 6.26 -11.43
CA HIS A 282 17.53 5.20 -10.41
C HIS A 282 16.47 4.11 -10.61
N GLY A 283 15.67 4.17 -11.67
CA GLY A 283 14.60 3.20 -11.91
C GLY A 283 13.50 3.23 -10.85
N GLU A 284 12.66 2.20 -10.85
CA GLU A 284 11.67 1.99 -9.79
C GLU A 284 12.42 1.66 -8.48
N VAL A 285 12.18 2.42 -7.40
CA VAL A 285 12.86 2.24 -6.10
C VAL A 285 11.85 1.87 -5.02
N HIS A 286 12.11 0.78 -4.29
CA HIS A 286 11.43 0.47 -3.03
C HIS A 286 12.44 0.32 -1.91
N THR A 287 12.11 0.88 -0.76
CA THR A 287 12.93 0.76 0.45
C THR A 287 12.09 0.11 1.54
N ASP A 288 12.64 -0.93 2.16
CA ASP A 288 12.06 -1.61 3.31
C ASP A 288 13.06 -1.62 4.48
N VAL A 289 12.55 -1.61 5.71
CA VAL A 289 13.34 -1.76 6.93
C VAL A 289 12.81 -2.92 7.76
N LEU A 290 13.71 -3.72 8.30
CA LEU A 290 13.39 -4.85 9.16
C LEU A 290 14.30 -4.82 10.39
N GLN A 291 13.73 -4.59 11.56
CA GLN A 291 14.44 -4.72 12.82
C GLN A 291 14.23 -6.14 13.37
N LEU A 292 15.32 -6.89 13.54
CA LEU A 292 15.27 -8.26 14.05
C LEU A 292 15.26 -8.28 15.58
N ASP A 293 16.04 -7.40 16.18
CA ASP A 293 16.19 -7.28 17.63
C ASP A 293 16.64 -5.86 18.01
N THR A 294 16.93 -5.63 19.29
CA THR A 294 17.34 -4.33 19.83
C THR A 294 18.71 -3.83 19.34
N GLN A 295 19.48 -4.66 18.64
CA GLN A 295 20.84 -4.37 18.17
C GLN A 295 21.02 -4.54 16.66
N THR A 296 20.13 -5.25 15.98
CA THR A 296 20.28 -5.64 14.58
C THR A 296 19.05 -5.26 13.77
N ALA A 297 19.26 -4.51 12.70
CA ALA A 297 18.25 -4.19 11.71
C ALA A 297 18.86 -4.22 10.30
N PHE A 298 18.01 -4.22 9.28
CA PHE A 298 18.41 -4.20 7.88
C PHE A 298 17.60 -3.19 7.10
N ILE A 299 18.27 -2.46 6.21
CA ILE A 299 17.65 -1.67 5.15
C ILE A 299 17.79 -2.46 3.85
N TRP A 300 16.71 -2.59 3.11
CA TRP A 300 16.68 -3.16 1.76
C TRP A 300 16.28 -2.07 0.79
N VAL A 301 17.17 -1.72 -0.15
CA VAL A 301 16.90 -0.78 -1.23
C VAL A 301 16.86 -1.58 -2.53
N SER A 302 15.67 -1.79 -3.06
CA SER A 302 15.41 -2.53 -4.29
C SER A 302 15.20 -1.56 -5.45
N GLN A 303 15.89 -1.79 -6.56
CA GLN A 303 15.79 -1.04 -7.80
C GLN A 303 15.42 -1.94 -8.97
N ARG A 304 14.54 -1.46 -9.84
CA ARG A 304 14.18 -2.14 -11.09
C ARG A 304 14.30 -1.19 -12.27
N PHE A 305 14.98 -1.68 -13.30
CA PHE A 305 15.17 -1.00 -14.58
C PHE A 305 14.51 -1.82 -15.69
N TRP A 306 13.56 -1.22 -16.40
CA TRP A 306 12.86 -1.87 -17.50
C TRP A 306 13.54 -1.54 -18.82
N GLY A 307 13.71 -2.55 -19.69
CA GLY A 307 14.19 -2.39 -21.05
C GLY A 307 13.31 -3.14 -22.04
N SER A 308 13.27 -2.65 -23.28
CA SER A 308 12.62 -3.37 -24.38
C SER A 308 13.30 -4.72 -24.57
N HIS A 309 12.53 -5.75 -24.88
CA HIS A 309 13.11 -7.05 -25.17
C HIS A 309 14.00 -6.98 -26.44
N PRO A 310 15.22 -7.58 -26.44
CA PRO A 310 16.13 -7.47 -27.57
C PRO A 310 15.62 -8.03 -28.92
N ASP A 311 14.60 -8.89 -28.89
CA ASP A 311 13.97 -9.42 -30.11
C ASP A 311 12.92 -8.49 -30.73
N GLY A 312 12.55 -7.39 -30.04
CA GLY A 312 11.55 -6.42 -30.47
C GLY A 312 10.11 -6.95 -30.54
N VAL A 313 9.83 -8.15 -30.03
CA VAL A 313 8.50 -8.79 -30.11
C VAL A 313 8.01 -9.27 -28.74
N SER A 314 8.90 -9.70 -27.87
CA SER A 314 8.56 -10.21 -26.54
C SER A 314 8.36 -9.07 -25.53
N ASP A 315 7.75 -9.40 -24.39
CA ASP A 315 7.52 -8.47 -23.28
C ASP A 315 8.83 -7.89 -22.74
N ASN A 316 8.76 -6.67 -22.19
CA ASN A 316 9.90 -5.98 -21.59
C ASN A 316 10.65 -6.84 -20.57
N VAL A 317 11.96 -6.61 -20.49
CA VAL A 317 12.85 -7.31 -19.57
C VAL A 317 13.19 -6.40 -18.40
N ALA A 318 13.15 -6.95 -17.19
CA ALA A 318 13.57 -6.27 -15.97
C ALA A 318 15.04 -6.58 -15.65
N VAL A 319 15.77 -5.57 -15.18
CA VAL A 319 17.03 -5.73 -14.43
C VAL A 319 16.77 -5.31 -13.00
N ASN A 320 16.87 -6.28 -12.09
CA ASN A 320 16.54 -6.15 -10.68
C ASN A 320 17.84 -6.10 -9.86
N VAL A 321 17.96 -5.12 -8.96
CA VAL A 321 19.11 -4.99 -8.06
C VAL A 321 18.59 -4.67 -6.66
N THR A 322 19.04 -5.39 -5.64
CA THR A 322 18.74 -5.07 -4.25
C THR A 322 20.02 -4.86 -3.45
N THR A 323 20.19 -3.67 -2.88
CA THR A 323 21.25 -3.36 -1.92
C THR A 323 20.71 -3.53 -0.50
N ARG A 324 21.33 -4.43 0.27
CA ARG A 324 21.03 -4.67 1.68
C ARG A 324 22.11 -4.06 2.57
N ALA A 325 21.72 -3.15 3.45
CA ALA A 325 22.59 -2.56 4.47
C ALA A 325 22.25 -3.14 5.85
N ARG A 326 23.23 -3.75 6.52
CA ARG A 326 23.09 -4.21 7.90
C ARG A 326 23.35 -3.05 8.84
N LEU A 327 22.42 -2.85 9.76
CA LEU A 327 22.50 -1.85 10.81
C LEU A 327 22.89 -2.49 12.14
N GLN A 328 23.68 -1.77 12.92
CA GLN A 328 23.97 -2.12 14.30
C GLN A 328 23.66 -0.94 15.22
N ALA A 329 22.91 -1.18 16.29
CA ALA A 329 22.68 -0.18 17.31
C ALA A 329 23.92 -0.01 18.18
N LYS A 330 24.43 1.22 18.29
CA LYS A 330 25.57 1.59 19.13
C LYS A 330 25.29 2.91 19.84
N ALA A 331 25.33 2.89 21.17
CA ALA A 331 25.07 4.06 22.00
C ALA A 331 23.74 4.77 21.68
N GLY A 332 22.69 4.00 21.35
CA GLY A 332 21.36 4.54 21.03
C GLY A 332 21.19 5.08 19.61
N GLN A 333 22.20 4.89 18.73
CA GLN A 333 22.14 5.26 17.32
C GLN A 333 22.33 4.04 16.42
N TRP A 334 21.65 4.02 15.29
CA TRP A 334 21.82 2.97 14.28
C TRP A 334 22.91 3.36 13.28
N GLN A 335 23.85 2.45 13.05
CA GLN A 335 24.97 2.66 12.13
C GLN A 335 25.00 1.55 11.10
N VAL A 336 25.23 1.91 9.83
CA VAL A 336 25.50 0.94 8.76
C VAL A 336 26.87 0.31 9.02
N VAL A 337 26.92 -1.02 9.09
CA VAL A 337 28.15 -1.78 9.38
C VAL A 337 28.56 -2.74 8.28
N ASP A 338 27.66 -3.05 7.35
CA ASP A 338 27.92 -3.91 6.20
C ASP A 338 26.92 -3.59 5.08
N VAL A 339 27.36 -3.63 3.82
CA VAL A 339 26.51 -3.40 2.63
C VAL A 339 26.77 -4.52 1.64
N GLN A 340 25.69 -5.15 1.16
CA GLN A 340 25.74 -6.27 0.23
C GLN A 340 24.75 -6.03 -0.91
N ARG A 341 25.10 -6.46 -2.12
CA ARG A 341 24.26 -6.29 -3.31
C ARG A 341 23.91 -7.64 -3.93
N ASP A 342 22.65 -7.77 -4.29
CA ASP A 342 22.10 -8.90 -5.06
C ASP A 342 21.59 -8.37 -6.41
N ASP A 343 22.24 -8.79 -7.51
CA ASP A 343 21.97 -8.35 -8.88
C ASP A 343 20.81 -9.11 -9.55
N ASN A 344 20.04 -9.90 -8.80
CA ASN A 344 18.93 -10.68 -9.33
C ASN A 344 17.72 -10.72 -8.37
N LEU A 345 17.59 -9.70 -7.53
CA LEU A 345 16.52 -9.60 -6.55
C LEU A 345 15.89 -8.21 -6.64
N PHE A 346 14.56 -8.18 -6.59
CA PHE A 346 13.79 -6.99 -6.30
C PHE A 346 12.76 -7.31 -5.24
N VAL A 347 12.84 -6.67 -4.08
CA VAL A 347 11.86 -6.78 -3.00
C VAL A 347 10.91 -5.60 -3.11
N SER A 348 9.65 -5.86 -3.49
CA SER A 348 8.62 -4.81 -3.62
C SER A 348 7.82 -4.59 -2.34
N LYS A 349 7.87 -5.55 -1.41
CA LYS A 349 7.27 -5.43 -0.09
C LYS A 349 7.92 -6.41 0.87
N LEU A 350 8.19 -5.96 2.09
CA LEU A 350 8.60 -6.79 3.21
C LEU A 350 7.64 -6.60 4.40
N ILE A 351 7.16 -7.71 5.00
CA ILE A 351 6.30 -7.68 6.19
C ILE A 351 6.69 -8.77 7.18
N GLN A 352 6.48 -8.48 8.46
CA GLN A 352 6.81 -9.38 9.57
C GLN A 352 5.61 -9.52 10.52
N ASN A 353 5.43 -10.71 11.10
CA ASN A 353 4.46 -10.92 12.18
C ASN A 353 5.13 -10.94 13.57
N ASP A 354 4.32 -10.91 14.64
CA ASP A 354 4.83 -10.89 16.02
C ASP A 354 5.63 -12.15 16.40
N ALA A 355 5.47 -13.25 15.67
CA ALA A 355 6.26 -14.47 15.84
C ALA A 355 7.65 -14.40 15.16
N GLY A 356 7.96 -13.29 14.49
CA GLY A 356 9.23 -13.05 13.81
C GLY A 356 9.35 -13.67 12.42
N LYS A 357 8.28 -14.28 11.88
CA LYS A 357 8.25 -14.76 10.50
C LYS A 357 8.18 -13.55 9.56
N VAL A 358 8.99 -13.59 8.50
CA VAL A 358 9.10 -12.52 7.52
C VAL A 358 8.70 -13.04 6.15
N MET A 359 7.74 -12.36 5.53
CA MET A 359 7.25 -12.64 4.20
C MET A 359 7.51 -11.44 3.30
N GLY A 360 7.77 -11.69 2.03
CA GLY A 360 7.97 -10.64 1.05
C GLY A 360 7.36 -10.96 -0.30
N LEU A 361 7.18 -9.89 -1.07
CA LEU A 361 6.91 -9.95 -2.50
C LEU A 361 8.23 -9.71 -3.20
N ILE A 362 8.72 -10.74 -3.89
CA ILE A 362 10.02 -10.68 -4.55
C ILE A 362 9.88 -11.02 -6.02
N ASP A 363 10.77 -10.46 -6.82
CA ASP A 363 11.00 -10.86 -8.20
C ASP A 363 12.47 -11.27 -8.33
N GLN A 364 12.68 -12.49 -8.81
CA GLN A 364 13.99 -13.07 -9.06
C GLN A 364 14.05 -13.53 -10.51
N GLY A 365 15.03 -13.02 -11.26
CA GLY A 365 15.19 -13.29 -12.69
C GLY A 365 14.83 -12.10 -13.58
N ASN A 366 14.71 -12.38 -14.88
CA ASN A 366 14.59 -11.38 -15.94
C ASN A 366 13.15 -11.16 -16.41
N HIS A 367 12.16 -11.86 -15.83
CA HIS A 367 10.79 -11.90 -16.35
C HIS A 367 9.83 -10.94 -15.66
N GLY A 368 10.26 -10.20 -14.63
CA GLY A 368 9.39 -9.23 -13.97
C GLY A 368 8.27 -9.87 -13.13
N GLN A 369 8.43 -11.12 -12.69
CA GLN A 369 7.35 -11.90 -12.08
C GLN A 369 7.47 -11.92 -10.57
N THR A 370 6.59 -11.17 -9.92
CA THR A 370 6.48 -11.15 -8.47
C THR A 370 5.91 -12.47 -7.94
N VAL A 371 6.57 -13.04 -6.94
CA VAL A 371 6.13 -14.23 -6.18
C VAL A 371 6.11 -13.91 -4.68
N VAL A 372 5.35 -14.71 -3.92
CA VAL A 372 5.42 -14.67 -2.46
C VAL A 372 6.58 -15.53 -1.99
N ALA A 373 7.42 -14.99 -1.11
CA ALA A 373 8.58 -15.69 -0.56
C ALA A 373 8.72 -15.47 0.94
N GLU A 374 9.28 -16.46 1.62
CA GLU A 374 9.69 -16.37 3.03
C GLU A 374 11.18 -15.99 3.10
N LEU A 375 11.53 -15.07 4.00
CA LEU A 375 12.92 -14.72 4.30
C LEU A 375 13.41 -15.51 5.52
N ASP A 376 14.46 -16.31 5.35
CA ASP A 376 15.24 -16.83 6.47
C ASP A 376 16.06 -15.66 7.05
N THR A 377 15.70 -15.19 8.24
CA THR A 377 16.33 -14.01 8.85
C THR A 377 17.72 -14.27 9.41
N ALA A 378 18.14 -15.54 9.56
CA ALA A 378 19.48 -15.91 10.00
C ALA A 378 20.44 -16.04 8.82
N ALA A 379 20.02 -16.71 7.74
CA ALA A 379 20.82 -16.87 6.53
C ALA A 379 20.68 -15.67 5.55
N LEU A 380 19.62 -14.88 5.71
CA LEU A 380 19.21 -13.79 4.82
C LEU A 380 19.01 -14.26 3.37
N THR A 381 18.38 -15.44 3.23
CA THR A 381 18.06 -16.10 1.95
C THR A 381 16.55 -16.21 1.77
N TRP A 382 16.10 -16.02 0.53
CA TRP A 382 14.70 -16.10 0.15
C TRP A 382 14.29 -17.51 -0.29
N THR A 383 13.13 -17.97 0.19
CA THR A 383 12.49 -19.21 -0.26
C THR A 383 11.16 -18.89 -0.92
N PRO A 384 11.03 -19.05 -2.25
CA PRO A 384 9.75 -18.89 -2.94
C PRO A 384 8.69 -19.87 -2.41
N MET A 385 7.50 -19.36 -2.15
CA MET A 385 6.38 -20.12 -1.59
C MET A 385 5.29 -20.42 -2.63
N GLY A 386 5.02 -19.46 -3.52
CA GLY A 386 4.05 -19.62 -4.61
C GLY A 386 3.82 -18.34 -5.40
N ASP A 387 3.17 -18.49 -6.55
CA ASP A 387 2.77 -17.37 -7.41
C ASP A 387 1.62 -16.57 -6.79
N LEU A 388 1.41 -15.36 -7.30
CA LEU A 388 0.25 -14.54 -6.93
C LEU A 388 -1.06 -15.20 -7.40
N PRO A 389 -2.14 -15.16 -6.59
CA PRO A 389 -3.42 -15.75 -6.98
C PRO A 389 -4.11 -14.94 -8.08
N SER A 390 -4.68 -15.62 -9.07
CA SER A 390 -5.44 -14.99 -10.15
C SER A 390 -6.94 -15.23 -10.03
N VAL A 391 -7.72 -14.18 -10.27
CA VAL A 391 -9.19 -14.27 -10.40
C VAL A 391 -9.65 -15.01 -11.65
N PHE A 392 -8.78 -15.14 -12.66
CA PHE A 392 -9.06 -15.88 -13.89
C PHE A 392 -8.61 -17.34 -13.81
N SER A 393 -7.92 -17.74 -12.74
CA SER A 393 -7.41 -19.11 -12.57
C SER A 393 -8.51 -20.16 -12.82
N PRO A 394 -8.28 -21.18 -13.67
CA PRO A 394 -6.98 -21.61 -14.19
C PRO A 394 -6.60 -21.02 -15.56
N LEU A 395 -7.31 -20.00 -16.06
CA LEU A 395 -6.91 -19.32 -17.29
C LEU A 395 -5.63 -18.52 -17.06
N ALA A 396 -4.76 -18.48 -18.08
CA ALA A 396 -3.52 -17.72 -18.03
C ALA A 396 -3.82 -16.22 -17.89
N SER A 397 -3.15 -15.55 -16.96
CA SER A 397 -3.31 -14.11 -16.73
C SER A 397 -2.04 -13.55 -16.13
N GLN A 398 -1.72 -12.30 -16.44
CA GLN A 398 -0.72 -11.55 -15.71
C GLN A 398 -1.38 -11.04 -14.42
N THR A 399 -0.72 -11.21 -13.27
CA THR A 399 -1.29 -10.82 -11.98
C THR A 399 -0.29 -9.99 -11.22
N GLN A 400 -0.76 -8.90 -10.65
CA GLN A 400 0.03 -8.02 -9.80
C GLN A 400 -0.72 -7.73 -8.51
N VAL A 401 0.02 -7.36 -7.47
CA VAL A 401 -0.57 -6.84 -6.23
C VAL A 401 -1.11 -5.44 -6.49
N ARG A 402 -2.33 -5.19 -6.00
CA ARG A 402 -2.99 -3.91 -6.19
C ARG A 402 -2.48 -2.92 -5.16
N GLY A 403 -1.68 -1.94 -5.57
CA GLY A 403 -1.06 -0.97 -4.65
C GLY A 403 -0.18 -1.70 -3.62
N SER A 404 -0.28 -1.33 -2.35
CA SER A 404 0.47 -1.94 -1.24
C SER A 404 -0.32 -3.00 -0.47
N ASN A 405 -1.38 -3.57 -1.07
CA ASN A 405 -2.35 -4.44 -0.41
C ASN A 405 -1.85 -5.89 -0.23
N PHE A 406 -0.85 -6.03 0.63
CA PHE A 406 -0.28 -7.30 1.09
C PHE A 406 -0.10 -7.22 2.61
N TRP A 407 -0.82 -8.07 3.32
CA TRP A 407 -0.86 -8.08 4.78
C TRP A 407 -0.57 -9.46 5.34
N MET A 408 -0.05 -9.47 6.56
CA MET A 408 0.31 -10.68 7.28
C MET A 408 -0.26 -10.61 8.68
N GLY A 409 -1.03 -11.64 9.04
CA GLY A 409 -1.49 -11.86 10.40
C GLY A 409 -0.58 -12.83 11.15
N GLN A 410 -1.08 -13.37 12.26
CA GLN A 410 -0.36 -14.38 13.03
C GLN A 410 -0.17 -15.69 12.23
N ASN A 411 -1.18 -16.08 11.45
CA ASN A 411 -1.18 -17.38 10.74
C ASN A 411 -1.62 -17.28 9.28
N THR A 412 -1.84 -16.06 8.79
CA THR A 412 -2.43 -15.85 7.47
C THR A 412 -1.72 -14.77 6.66
N LEU A 413 -1.77 -14.93 5.34
CA LEU A 413 -1.51 -13.84 4.41
C LEU A 413 -2.82 -13.40 3.78
N LEU A 414 -2.98 -12.10 3.60
CA LEU A 414 -4.06 -11.49 2.84
C LEU A 414 -3.45 -10.69 1.70
N ILE A 415 -4.01 -10.81 0.51
CA ILE A 415 -3.54 -10.11 -0.67
C ILE A 415 -4.70 -9.64 -1.52
N ASN A 416 -4.57 -8.45 -2.09
CA ASN A 416 -5.48 -7.94 -3.10
C ASN A 416 -4.74 -7.86 -4.43
N THR A 417 -5.24 -8.54 -5.45
CA THR A 417 -4.60 -8.66 -6.76
C THR A 417 -5.46 -8.06 -7.85
N THR A 418 -4.79 -7.47 -8.84
CA THR A 418 -5.38 -7.16 -10.14
C THR A 418 -4.80 -8.12 -11.16
N SER A 419 -5.66 -8.85 -11.87
CA SER A 419 -5.24 -9.75 -12.94
C SER A 419 -5.72 -9.24 -14.29
N GLU A 420 -4.93 -9.49 -15.33
CA GLU A 420 -5.22 -9.19 -16.72
C GLU A 420 -5.17 -10.47 -17.55
N HIS A 421 -6.29 -10.78 -18.20
CA HIS A 421 -6.42 -11.92 -19.10
C HIS A 421 -6.54 -11.45 -20.54
N HIS A 422 -5.74 -12.05 -21.42
CA HIS A 422 -5.81 -11.86 -22.87
C HIS A 422 -6.62 -13.01 -23.48
N PRO A 423 -7.86 -12.77 -23.94
CA PRO A 423 -8.65 -13.84 -24.54
C PRO A 423 -7.96 -14.40 -25.79
N PRO A 424 -8.31 -15.61 -26.25
CA PRO A 424 -7.79 -16.12 -27.50
C PRO A 424 -8.22 -15.29 -28.72
N ARG A 425 -7.30 -15.07 -29.68
CA ARG A 425 -7.56 -14.33 -30.94
C ARG A 425 -8.68 -14.90 -31.84
N TRP A 426 -9.17 -16.11 -31.59
CA TRP A 426 -10.34 -16.63 -32.32
C TRP A 426 -11.67 -16.06 -31.79
N LEU A 427 -11.69 -15.47 -30.59
CA LEU A 427 -12.84 -14.75 -30.04
C LEU A 427 -12.88 -13.28 -30.51
N TYR A 428 -11.73 -12.70 -30.85
CA TYR A 428 -11.61 -11.32 -31.33
C TYR A 428 -10.48 -11.24 -32.38
N TRP A 429 -10.81 -10.83 -33.60
CA TRP A 429 -9.87 -10.85 -34.74
C TRP A 429 -9.39 -9.46 -35.21
N TRP A 430 -9.87 -8.36 -34.60
CA TRP A 430 -9.68 -6.99 -35.11
C TRP A 430 -8.76 -6.09 -34.27
N SER A 431 -8.40 -6.48 -33.04
CA SER A 431 -7.50 -5.72 -32.15
C SER A 431 -6.95 -6.64 -31.07
N ASP A 432 -5.89 -6.27 -30.36
CA ASP A 432 -5.59 -6.92 -29.07
C ASP A 432 -6.68 -6.52 -28.05
N ALA A 433 -7.13 -7.48 -27.24
CA ALA A 433 -8.15 -7.26 -26.23
C ALA A 433 -7.67 -7.83 -24.90
N ASN A 434 -7.97 -7.13 -23.81
CA ASN A 434 -7.68 -7.59 -22.47
C ASN A 434 -8.93 -7.48 -21.58
N ILE A 435 -8.95 -8.27 -20.51
CA ILE A 435 -9.98 -8.24 -19.49
C ILE A 435 -9.28 -8.17 -18.15
N SER A 436 -9.49 -7.08 -17.41
CA SER A 436 -8.98 -6.91 -16.06
C SER A 436 -10.07 -7.14 -15.01
N ALA A 437 -9.67 -7.76 -13.91
CA ALA A 437 -10.53 -7.99 -12.74
C ALA A 437 -9.68 -8.02 -11.46
N ASN A 438 -10.33 -7.70 -10.34
CA ASN A 438 -9.68 -7.66 -9.02
C ASN A 438 -10.19 -8.78 -8.13
N GLY A 439 -9.39 -9.19 -7.16
CA GLY A 439 -9.79 -10.18 -6.17
C GLY A 439 -9.00 -10.08 -4.88
N VAL A 440 -9.67 -10.39 -3.79
CA VAL A 440 -9.07 -10.50 -2.46
C VAL A 440 -8.91 -11.97 -2.13
N PHE A 441 -7.71 -12.37 -1.75
CA PHE A 441 -7.37 -13.74 -1.43
C PHE A 441 -6.67 -13.82 -0.09
N TYR A 442 -6.82 -14.96 0.57
CA TYR A 442 -6.07 -15.27 1.76
C TYR A 442 -5.42 -16.64 1.67
N SER A 443 -4.35 -16.83 2.43
CA SER A 443 -3.60 -18.08 2.51
C SER A 443 -3.33 -18.41 3.97
N LYS A 444 -3.54 -19.68 4.34
CA LYS A 444 -3.20 -20.25 5.66
C LYS A 444 -1.87 -21.03 5.64
N ASP A 445 -1.22 -21.11 4.48
CA ASP A 445 0.00 -21.86 4.23
C ASP A 445 1.10 -20.98 3.61
N TRP A 446 1.05 -19.68 3.93
CA TRP A 446 2.07 -18.69 3.59
C TRP A 446 2.30 -18.50 2.09
N GLY A 447 1.23 -18.59 1.30
CA GLY A 447 1.20 -18.31 -0.14
C GLY A 447 1.34 -19.53 -1.04
N ARG A 448 1.39 -20.75 -0.48
CA ARG A 448 1.42 -21.99 -1.26
C ARG A 448 0.07 -22.30 -1.90
N SER A 449 -1.02 -21.93 -1.24
CA SER A 449 -2.37 -22.01 -1.76
C SER A 449 -3.19 -20.80 -1.33
N TRP A 450 -4.20 -20.48 -2.14
CA TRP A 450 -5.00 -19.27 -1.99
C TRP A 450 -6.49 -19.59 -2.03
N GLN A 451 -7.24 -18.92 -1.17
CA GLN A 451 -8.68 -18.97 -1.11
C GLN A 451 -9.22 -17.57 -1.37
N ARG A 452 -10.19 -17.46 -2.27
CA ARG A 452 -10.80 -16.18 -2.62
C ARG A 452 -11.81 -15.78 -1.55
N LEU A 453 -11.80 -14.53 -1.13
CA LEU A 453 -12.83 -13.98 -0.24
C LEU A 453 -13.97 -13.38 -1.06
N ALA A 454 -15.19 -13.46 -0.52
CA ALA A 454 -16.37 -12.77 -1.04
C ALA A 454 -16.31 -11.27 -0.69
N ILE A 455 -15.30 -10.59 -1.23
CA ILE A 455 -15.00 -9.17 -1.09
C ILE A 455 -14.69 -8.64 -2.49
N GLY A 456 -15.30 -7.51 -2.87
CA GLY A 456 -14.98 -6.87 -4.14
C GLY A 456 -13.55 -6.31 -4.15
N GLY A 457 -12.78 -6.52 -5.21
CA GLY A 457 -11.32 -6.33 -5.15
C GLY A 457 -10.87 -4.87 -5.29
N TYR A 458 -11.66 -3.98 -5.91
CA TYR A 458 -11.20 -2.61 -6.14
C TYR A 458 -11.20 -1.73 -4.87
N LEU A 459 -12.19 -1.88 -3.99
CA LEU A 459 -12.27 -1.12 -2.73
C LEU A 459 -12.83 -1.96 -1.58
N GLY A 460 -13.00 -3.27 -1.69
CA GLY A 460 -13.77 -4.02 -0.69
C GLY A 460 -13.08 -4.26 0.65
N VAL A 461 -11.75 -4.14 0.73
CA VAL A 461 -11.00 -4.26 1.99
C VAL A 461 -10.92 -2.90 2.67
N LEU A 462 -11.50 -2.80 3.86
CA LEU A 462 -11.42 -1.62 4.73
C LEU A 462 -10.19 -1.66 5.63
N GLY A 463 -9.59 -2.81 5.88
CA GLY A 463 -8.46 -2.91 6.79
C GLY A 463 -8.21 -4.34 7.19
N PHE A 464 -7.08 -4.54 7.85
CA PHE A 464 -6.66 -5.85 8.33
C PHE A 464 -6.13 -5.70 9.75
N GLU A 465 -6.60 -6.55 10.66
CA GLU A 465 -6.11 -6.65 12.03
C GLU A 465 -5.26 -7.93 12.14
N PRO A 466 -3.93 -7.79 12.31
CA PRO A 466 -3.02 -8.93 12.32
C PRO A 466 -3.22 -9.89 13.49
N VAL A 467 -3.59 -9.36 14.67
CA VAL A 467 -3.57 -10.12 15.94
C VAL A 467 -4.63 -11.21 16.00
N GLN A 468 -5.80 -11.04 15.36
CA GLN A 468 -6.84 -12.06 15.27
C GLN A 468 -7.00 -12.62 13.84
N ASP A 469 -6.11 -12.24 12.91
CA ASP A 469 -6.20 -12.59 11.48
C ASP A 469 -7.57 -12.19 10.90
N ARG A 470 -7.95 -10.92 11.04
CA ARG A 470 -9.27 -10.40 10.63
C ARG A 470 -9.17 -9.38 9.52
N VAL A 471 -9.99 -9.52 8.49
CA VAL A 471 -10.14 -8.53 7.43
C VAL A 471 -11.48 -7.82 7.56
N PHE A 472 -11.48 -6.50 7.45
CA PHE A 472 -12.67 -5.66 7.48
C PHE A 472 -13.13 -5.31 6.08
N ARG A 473 -14.45 -5.18 5.90
CA ARG A 473 -15.07 -4.93 4.60
C ARG A 473 -16.43 -4.24 4.73
N ALA A 474 -16.88 -3.62 3.64
CA ALA A 474 -18.26 -3.15 3.49
C ALA A 474 -18.92 -3.72 2.23
N ASN A 475 -20.25 -3.64 2.15
CA ASN A 475 -21.01 -3.97 0.94
C ASN A 475 -21.03 -2.73 0.02
N GLY A 476 -20.26 -2.75 -1.06
CA GLY A 476 -20.16 -1.64 -2.01
C GLY A 476 -19.57 -0.36 -1.40
N ASN A 477 -19.39 0.64 -2.25
CA ASN A 477 -19.14 2.01 -1.80
C ASN A 477 -20.46 2.68 -1.34
N TRP A 478 -20.43 3.97 -1.02
CA TRP A 478 -21.59 4.69 -0.51
C TRP A 478 -22.62 5.04 -1.61
N TYR A 479 -22.18 5.16 -2.86
CA TYR A 479 -23.04 5.56 -4.00
C TYR A 479 -23.72 4.39 -4.72
N ASP A 480 -23.26 3.16 -4.53
CA ASP A 480 -23.83 1.94 -5.11
C ASP A 480 -24.50 1.03 -4.05
N SER A 481 -24.44 1.39 -2.77
CA SER A 481 -25.00 0.61 -1.66
C SER A 481 -25.49 1.48 -0.51
N ASN A 482 -26.72 1.18 -0.03
CA ASN A 482 -27.32 1.79 1.16
C ASN A 482 -26.99 1.05 2.47
N ASP A 483 -26.14 0.02 2.43
CA ASP A 483 -25.80 -0.74 3.63
C ASP A 483 -24.80 0.01 4.51
N GLY A 484 -25.21 0.58 5.65
CA GLY A 484 -24.31 1.28 6.58
C GLY A 484 -23.39 0.37 7.41
N ARG A 485 -23.47 -0.96 7.25
CA ARG A 485 -22.72 -1.90 8.09
C ARG A 485 -21.29 -2.11 7.61
N VAL A 486 -20.41 -2.30 8.58
CA VAL A 486 -19.04 -2.78 8.41
C VAL A 486 -18.97 -4.20 8.95
N TYR A 487 -18.39 -5.10 8.17
CA TYR A 487 -18.26 -6.52 8.51
C TYR A 487 -16.80 -6.90 8.66
N SER A 488 -16.55 -8.05 9.29
CA SER A 488 -15.26 -8.70 9.30
C SER A 488 -15.37 -10.17 8.91
N TYR A 489 -14.33 -10.71 8.27
CA TYR A 489 -14.11 -12.15 8.12
C TYR A 489 -12.93 -12.56 9.02
N GLY A 490 -13.09 -13.67 9.73
CA GLY A 490 -12.00 -14.30 10.49
C GLY A 490 -11.28 -15.31 9.60
N LEU A 491 -9.95 -15.23 9.52
CA LEU A 491 -9.17 -16.01 8.56
C LEU A 491 -8.42 -17.20 9.17
N ARG A 492 -8.61 -17.48 10.47
CA ARG A 492 -7.95 -18.58 11.18
C ARG A 492 -8.44 -19.95 10.76
#